data_AF-A0A8J2VNK1-F1
#
_entry.id   AF-A0A8J2VNK1-F1
#
_cell.length_a   1.000
_cell.length_b   1.000
_cell.length_c   1.000
_cell.angle_alpha   90.00
_cell.angle_beta   90.00
_cell.angle_gamma   90.00
#
_symmetry.space_group_name_H-M   'P 1'
#
loop_
_entity.id
_entity.type
_entity.pdbx_description
1 polymer ?
#
loop_
_entity_poly.entity_id
_entity_poly.type
_entity_poly.pdbx_seq_one_letter_code
_entity_poly.pdbx_strand_id
1 'polypeptide(L)'
;MQTHSLFAVFAAAAVSVAAIPLKAAEEDYINRFDGSWSGSGSAKRPQDDSPWNIRCSMSGNSAQRSITIDGSCRAAVIVSRPFAANIRYNPRTKLYTGTYTGARVGPAKVSGRRRGDAVVMTVTWPRPLHGDRKATLTIRNSGNGQMAITLMDNLRPGGPVEKTTDVRLRRG
;
A
#
# COMPACT_ATOMS: atom_id res chain seq x y z
N MET A 1 20.94 -12.34 -71.85
CA MET A 1 19.96 -12.74 -70.82
C MET A 1 20.68 -12.77 -69.49
N GLN A 2 20.23 -11.91 -68.57
CA GLN A 2 20.80 -11.65 -67.24
C GLN A 2 20.50 -12.79 -66.26
N THR A 3 21.41 -13.04 -65.34
CA THR A 3 21.10 -13.68 -64.06
C THR A 3 21.95 -13.05 -62.96
N HIS A 4 21.32 -12.16 -62.19
CA HIS A 4 21.90 -11.57 -60.97
C HIS A 4 21.64 -12.52 -59.79
N SER A 5 22.71 -12.98 -59.14
CA SER A 5 22.63 -13.71 -57.87
C SER A 5 22.29 -12.74 -56.74
N LEU A 6 21.10 -12.88 -56.15
CA LEU A 6 20.66 -12.14 -54.98
C LEU A 6 21.22 -12.80 -53.71
N PHE A 7 22.14 -12.11 -53.04
CA PHE A 7 22.53 -12.38 -51.66
C PHE A 7 21.38 -12.03 -50.72
N ALA A 8 20.83 -13.02 -50.02
CA ALA A 8 19.88 -12.81 -48.93
C ALA A 8 20.64 -12.51 -47.64
N VAL A 9 20.63 -11.25 -47.19
CA VAL A 9 21.11 -10.85 -45.87
C VAL A 9 19.97 -11.04 -44.86
N PHE A 10 20.07 -12.07 -44.02
CA PHE A 10 19.20 -12.25 -42.86
C PHE A 10 19.63 -11.27 -41.75
N ALA A 11 18.86 -10.20 -41.54
CA ALA A 11 19.02 -9.32 -40.40
C ALA A 11 18.33 -9.93 -39.16
N ALA A 12 19.11 -10.50 -38.24
CA ALA A 12 18.62 -10.97 -36.96
C ALA A 12 18.38 -9.79 -36.01
N ALA A 13 17.11 -9.43 -35.78
CA ALA A 13 16.74 -8.42 -34.78
C ALA A 13 16.91 -9.00 -33.37
N ALA A 14 17.98 -8.61 -32.68
CA ALA A 14 18.20 -8.94 -31.28
C ALA A 14 17.25 -8.13 -30.39
N VAL A 15 16.20 -8.77 -29.88
CA VAL A 15 15.30 -8.18 -28.87
C VAL A 15 16.05 -8.14 -27.54
N SER A 16 16.63 -7.00 -27.19
CA SER A 16 17.25 -6.77 -25.89
C SER A 16 16.18 -6.62 -24.81
N VAL A 17 15.99 -7.63 -23.97
CA VAL A 17 15.16 -7.53 -22.77
C VAL A 17 15.91 -6.68 -21.75
N ALA A 18 15.57 -5.40 -21.63
CA ALA A 18 16.18 -4.50 -20.66
C ALA A 18 15.79 -4.92 -19.23
N ALA A 19 16.76 -5.42 -18.45
CA ALA A 19 16.58 -5.67 -17.03
C ALA A 19 16.51 -4.32 -16.28
N ILE A 20 15.31 -3.90 -15.88
CA ILE A 20 15.14 -2.69 -15.06
C ILE A 20 15.84 -2.93 -13.70
N PRO A 21 16.77 -2.06 -13.27
CA PRO A 21 17.42 -2.22 -11.98
C PRO A 21 16.37 -2.13 -10.86
N LEU A 22 16.38 -3.11 -9.94
CA LEU A 22 15.43 -3.21 -8.82
C LEU A 22 15.31 -1.91 -8.00
N LYS A 23 16.37 -1.11 -7.93
CA LYS A 23 16.37 0.19 -7.26
C LYS A 23 15.43 1.20 -7.94
N ALA A 24 15.49 1.31 -9.27
CA ALA A 24 14.63 2.22 -10.03
C ALA A 24 13.16 1.81 -9.92
N ALA A 25 12.87 0.51 -10.06
CA ALA A 25 11.52 -0.02 -9.89
C ALA A 25 10.94 0.23 -8.48
N GLU A 26 11.79 0.25 -7.45
CA GLU A 26 11.36 0.55 -6.08
C GLU A 26 11.11 2.05 -5.86
N GLU A 27 11.99 2.90 -6.39
CA GLU A 27 11.83 4.35 -6.34
C GLU A 27 10.57 4.77 -7.13
N ASP A 28 10.33 4.19 -8.30
CA ASP A 28 9.09 4.38 -9.07
C ASP A 28 7.85 3.98 -8.28
N TYR A 29 7.88 2.83 -7.59
CA TYR A 29 6.76 2.41 -6.75
C TYR A 29 6.51 3.39 -5.60
N ILE A 30 7.56 3.85 -4.93
CA ILE A 30 7.47 4.79 -3.81
C ILE A 30 6.92 6.14 -4.29
N ASN A 31 7.36 6.63 -5.45
CA ASN A 31 6.91 7.89 -6.05
C ASN A 31 5.42 7.91 -6.40
N ARG A 32 4.80 6.74 -6.59
CA ARG A 32 3.35 6.65 -6.86
C ARG A 32 2.50 7.20 -5.72
N PHE A 33 3.03 7.36 -4.51
CA PHE A 33 2.26 7.82 -3.36
C PHE A 33 2.11 9.33 -3.26
N ASP A 34 2.96 10.11 -3.94
CA ASP A 34 2.89 11.57 -3.93
C ASP A 34 1.51 12.10 -4.26
N GLY A 35 1.11 13.25 -3.70
CA GLY A 35 -0.09 13.99 -4.08
C GLY A 35 -1.32 13.74 -3.20
N SER A 36 -2.45 14.30 -3.61
CA SER A 36 -3.71 14.23 -2.86
C SER A 36 -4.53 13.02 -3.28
N TRP A 37 -5.19 12.39 -2.31
CA TRP A 37 -5.98 11.18 -2.48
C TRP A 37 -7.31 11.31 -1.76
N SER A 38 -8.39 10.91 -2.41
CA SER A 38 -9.71 10.86 -1.78
C SER A 38 -10.51 9.65 -2.23
N GLY A 39 -11.45 9.22 -1.39
CA GLY A 39 -12.29 8.09 -1.74
C GLY A 39 -13.09 7.56 -0.55
N SER A 40 -13.50 6.32 -0.66
CA SER A 40 -14.41 5.70 0.31
C SER A 40 -14.09 4.23 0.53
N GLY A 41 -14.71 3.69 1.56
CA GLY A 41 -14.47 2.32 1.98
C GLY A 41 -15.35 1.91 3.13
N SER A 42 -14.92 0.87 3.81
CA SER A 42 -15.59 0.35 5.00
C SER A 42 -14.62 0.17 6.16
N ALA A 43 -15.10 0.35 7.38
CA ALA A 43 -14.42 -0.04 8.61
C ALA A 43 -15.38 -0.81 9.53
N LYS A 44 -14.87 -1.83 10.23
CA LYS A 44 -15.65 -2.65 11.16
C LYS A 44 -14.98 -2.66 12.53
N ARG A 45 -15.77 -2.52 13.60
CA ARG A 45 -15.33 -2.64 15.00
C ARG A 45 -16.04 -3.81 15.67
N PRO A 46 -15.57 -4.27 16.84
CA PRO A 46 -16.14 -5.46 17.49
C PRO A 46 -17.63 -5.37 17.79
N GLN A 47 -18.12 -4.18 18.14
CA GLN A 47 -19.52 -3.92 18.48
C GLN A 47 -20.42 -3.69 17.26
N ASP A 48 -19.86 -3.71 16.05
CA ASP A 48 -20.61 -3.40 14.84
C ASP A 48 -21.09 -4.71 14.19
N ASP A 49 -22.41 -4.88 14.03
CA ASP A 49 -23.00 -6.03 13.33
C ASP A 49 -22.63 -6.04 11.83
N SER A 50 -22.34 -4.87 11.26
CA SER A 50 -21.91 -4.69 9.88
C SER A 50 -20.86 -3.57 9.73
N PRO A 51 -19.99 -3.63 8.71
CA PRO A 51 -19.02 -2.56 8.44
C PRO A 51 -19.72 -1.23 8.10
N TRP A 52 -19.14 -0.14 8.58
CA TRP A 52 -19.62 1.21 8.31
C TRP A 52 -18.92 1.82 7.11
N ASN A 53 -19.68 2.56 6.30
CA ASN A 53 -19.11 3.34 5.21
C ASN A 53 -18.29 4.51 5.74
N ILE A 54 -17.09 4.66 5.20
CA ILE A 54 -16.18 5.76 5.51
C ILE A 54 -15.77 6.50 4.24
N ARG A 55 -15.52 7.80 4.38
CA ARG A 55 -14.89 8.65 3.35
C ARG A 55 -13.55 9.10 3.86
N CYS A 56 -12.52 9.00 3.03
CA CYS A 56 -11.17 9.34 3.42
C CYS A 56 -10.58 10.41 2.50
N SER A 57 -9.77 11.29 3.08
CA SER A 57 -8.94 12.27 2.38
C SER A 57 -7.54 12.18 2.95
N MET A 58 -6.55 12.02 2.08
CA MET A 58 -5.16 11.78 2.43
C MET A 58 -4.23 12.58 1.53
N SER A 59 -3.04 12.92 2.03
CA SER A 59 -1.93 13.45 1.27
C SER A 59 -0.77 12.48 1.39
N GLY A 60 -0.17 12.14 0.26
CA GLY A 60 1.01 11.29 0.22
C GLY A 60 2.26 12.07 -0.20
N ASN A 61 3.40 11.62 0.31
CA ASN A 61 4.72 12.16 -0.01
C ASN A 61 5.77 11.04 -0.05
N SER A 62 6.69 11.12 -1.00
CA SER A 62 7.84 10.24 -1.15
C SER A 62 9.17 10.99 -1.06
N ALA A 63 9.66 11.19 0.15
CA ALA A 63 10.98 11.77 0.38
C ALA A 63 12.03 10.67 0.65
N GLN A 64 13.15 10.72 -0.06
CA GLN A 64 14.35 9.92 0.27
C GLN A 64 14.13 8.38 0.35
N ARG A 65 13.14 7.78 -0.31
CA ARG A 65 12.71 6.36 -0.16
C ARG A 65 11.78 6.07 1.03
N SER A 66 11.06 7.06 1.52
CA SER A 66 9.90 6.83 2.39
C SER A 66 8.59 6.96 1.63
N ILE A 67 7.56 6.31 2.15
CA ILE A 67 6.16 6.55 1.83
C ILE A 67 5.55 7.17 3.08
N THR A 68 5.16 8.43 2.99
CA THR A 68 4.40 9.13 4.01
C THR A 68 2.98 9.34 3.50
N ILE A 69 1.98 8.99 4.29
CA ILE A 69 0.56 9.19 3.97
C ILE A 69 -0.12 9.72 5.23
N ASP A 70 -0.68 10.91 5.17
CA ASP A 70 -1.37 11.53 6.31
C ASP A 70 -2.76 12.02 5.90
N GLY A 71 -3.72 11.92 6.79
CA GLY A 71 -5.07 12.36 6.51
C GLY A 71 -6.09 11.93 7.54
N SER A 72 -7.34 11.77 7.09
CA SER A 72 -8.42 11.31 7.96
C SER A 72 -9.46 10.52 7.19
N CYS A 73 -10.13 9.63 7.92
CA CYS A 73 -11.32 8.92 7.47
C CYS A 73 -12.52 9.31 8.36
N ARG A 74 -13.63 9.66 7.72
CA ARG A 74 -14.87 10.08 8.37
C ARG A 74 -15.94 9.01 8.22
N ALA A 75 -16.58 8.67 9.33
CA ALA A 75 -17.81 7.89 9.38
C ALA A 75 -18.93 8.81 9.86
N ALA A 76 -20.04 8.88 9.11
CA ALA A 76 -21.06 9.92 9.31
C ALA A 76 -20.46 11.35 9.34
N VAL A 77 -21.23 12.35 9.76
CA VAL A 77 -20.79 13.76 9.78
C VAL A 77 -19.83 14.06 10.94
N ILE A 78 -19.93 13.34 12.06
CA ILE A 78 -19.29 13.71 13.33
C ILE A 78 -18.06 12.87 13.72
N VAL A 79 -17.87 11.67 13.15
CA VAL A 79 -16.75 10.79 13.54
C VAL A 79 -15.64 10.93 12.54
N SER A 80 -14.57 11.63 12.90
CA SER A 80 -13.31 11.67 12.14
C SER A 80 -12.23 10.89 12.88
N ARG A 81 -11.48 10.07 12.15
CA ARG A 81 -10.28 9.39 12.68
C ARG A 81 -9.06 9.77 11.86
N PRO A 82 -7.93 10.11 12.53
CA PRO A 82 -6.68 10.34 11.83
C PRO A 82 -6.19 9.04 11.19
N PHE A 83 -5.57 9.17 10.03
CA PHE A 83 -4.80 8.14 9.36
C PHE A 83 -3.39 8.68 9.16
N ALA A 84 -2.38 7.90 9.56
CA ALA A 84 -0.99 8.22 9.25
C ALA A 84 -0.22 6.94 8.95
N ALA A 85 0.65 6.97 7.95
CA ALA A 85 1.62 5.93 7.65
C ALA A 85 2.94 6.57 7.28
N ASN A 86 3.99 6.34 8.07
CA ASN A 86 5.34 6.81 7.77
C ASN A 86 6.23 5.57 7.66
N ILE A 87 6.61 5.22 6.43
CA ILE A 87 7.22 3.93 6.12
C ILE A 87 8.49 4.18 5.32
N ARG A 88 9.61 3.62 5.76
CA ARG A 88 10.91 3.72 5.09
C ARG A 88 11.27 2.42 4.39
N TYR A 89 11.77 2.51 3.16
CA TYR A 89 12.39 1.40 2.46
C TYR A 89 13.91 1.33 2.72
N ASN A 90 14.40 0.15 3.09
CA ASN A 90 15.82 -0.15 3.20
C ASN A 90 16.28 -1.03 2.01
N PRO A 91 17.12 -0.52 1.09
CA PRO A 91 17.56 -1.26 -0.09
C PRO A 91 18.49 -2.44 0.21
N ARG A 92 19.15 -2.47 1.38
CA ARG A 92 20.03 -3.57 1.77
C ARG A 92 19.22 -4.80 2.21
N THR A 93 18.17 -4.59 2.99
CA THR A 93 17.33 -5.67 3.55
C THR A 93 16.07 -5.94 2.74
N LYS A 94 15.76 -5.05 1.78
CA LYS A 94 14.52 -5.02 0.99
C LYS A 94 13.27 -4.97 1.88
N LEU A 95 13.37 -4.31 3.03
CA LEU A 95 12.28 -4.18 4.01
C LEU A 95 11.69 -2.78 3.99
N TYR A 96 10.38 -2.74 4.16
CA TYR A 96 9.63 -1.55 4.54
C TYR A 96 9.40 -1.58 6.04
N THR A 97 9.80 -0.53 6.76
CA THR A 97 9.58 -0.42 8.22
C THR A 97 9.15 0.98 8.61
N GLY A 98 8.34 1.11 9.66
CA GLY A 98 7.91 2.43 10.11
C GLY A 98 6.75 2.39 11.10
N THR A 99 5.88 3.39 11.01
CA THR A 99 4.70 3.53 11.88
C THR A 99 3.41 3.63 11.08
N TYR A 100 2.33 3.18 11.71
CA TYR A 100 0.96 3.27 11.22
C TYR A 100 0.03 3.73 12.35
N THR A 101 -0.84 4.69 12.06
CA THR A 101 -1.89 5.20 12.95
C THR A 101 -3.24 5.05 12.26
N GLY A 102 -4.18 4.42 12.96
CA GLY A 102 -5.55 4.20 12.48
C GLY A 102 -6.44 3.49 13.51
N ALA A 103 -5.82 2.78 14.46
CA ALA A 103 -6.49 2.26 15.66
C ALA A 103 -6.39 3.23 16.84
N ARG A 104 -7.30 3.09 17.81
CA ARG A 104 -7.35 3.92 19.04
C ARG A 104 -6.22 3.64 20.03
N VAL A 105 -5.49 2.54 19.85
CA VAL A 105 -4.40 2.12 20.74
C VAL A 105 -3.10 2.91 20.54
N GLY A 106 -3.09 3.86 19.60
CA GLY A 106 -1.94 4.70 19.28
C GLY A 106 -1.12 4.17 18.08
N PRO A 107 0.00 4.86 17.74
CA PRO A 107 0.85 4.47 16.62
C PRO A 107 1.42 3.07 16.80
N ALA A 108 1.25 2.24 15.77
CA ALA A 108 1.75 0.87 15.70
C ALA A 108 3.02 0.81 14.86
N LYS A 109 3.91 -0.15 15.18
CA LYS A 109 5.06 -0.43 14.32
C LYS A 109 4.61 -1.26 13.13
N VAL A 110 5.17 -1.01 11.95
CA VAL A 110 4.95 -1.83 10.76
C VAL A 110 6.25 -2.34 10.19
N SER A 111 6.25 -3.56 9.68
CA SER A 111 7.38 -4.16 8.97
C SER A 111 6.88 -5.13 7.91
N GLY A 112 7.46 -5.08 6.72
CA GLY A 112 7.03 -5.91 5.61
C GLY A 112 7.83 -5.74 4.34
N ARG A 113 7.26 -6.23 3.25
CA ARG A 113 7.88 -6.20 1.92
C ARG A 113 6.86 -5.89 0.85
N ARG A 114 7.35 -5.32 -0.25
CA ARG A 114 6.57 -5.18 -1.47
C ARG A 114 6.42 -6.52 -2.19
N ARG A 115 5.24 -6.74 -2.76
CA ARG A 115 4.86 -7.84 -3.65
C ARG A 115 4.06 -7.24 -4.81
N GLY A 116 4.70 -7.05 -5.96
CA GLY A 116 4.12 -6.32 -7.09
C GLY A 116 3.77 -4.89 -6.68
N ASP A 117 2.52 -4.48 -6.91
CA ASP A 117 2.05 -3.13 -6.60
C ASP A 117 1.54 -2.93 -5.17
N ALA A 118 1.86 -3.85 -4.25
CA ALA A 118 1.42 -3.76 -2.87
C ALA A 118 2.57 -3.98 -1.87
N VAL A 119 2.63 -3.14 -0.83
CA VAL A 119 3.44 -3.41 0.36
C VAL A 119 2.54 -4.07 1.40
N VAL A 120 2.93 -5.29 1.79
CA VAL A 120 2.23 -6.09 2.80
C VAL A 120 3.09 -6.10 4.06
N MET A 121 2.52 -5.62 5.16
CA MET A 121 3.22 -5.42 6.43
C MET A 121 2.47 -6.04 7.59
N THR A 122 3.23 -6.60 8.51
CA THR A 122 2.73 -6.92 9.84
C THR A 122 2.68 -5.63 10.66
N VAL A 123 1.51 -5.34 11.21
CA VAL A 123 1.30 -4.32 12.23
C VAL A 123 1.62 -4.94 13.59
N THR A 124 2.34 -4.21 14.44
CA THR A 124 2.55 -4.55 15.84
C THR A 124 2.01 -3.44 16.72
N TRP A 125 0.85 -3.70 17.33
CA TRP A 125 0.17 -2.76 18.22
C TRP A 125 1.03 -2.48 19.48
N PRO A 126 1.01 -1.23 20.00
CA PRO A 126 1.79 -0.88 21.19
C PRO A 126 1.27 -1.57 22.47
N ARG A 127 -0.02 -1.94 22.47
CA ARG A 127 -0.70 -2.69 23.52
C ARG A 127 -1.67 -3.69 22.88
N PRO A 128 -2.12 -4.73 23.61
CA PRO A 128 -3.07 -5.68 23.05
C PRO A 128 -4.33 -5.00 22.51
N LEU A 129 -4.72 -5.38 21.30
CA LEU A 129 -5.97 -4.99 20.64
C LEU A 129 -6.67 -6.28 20.24
N HIS A 130 -7.93 -6.45 20.64
CA HIS A 130 -8.72 -7.65 20.36
C HIS A 130 -8.06 -8.98 20.78
N GLY A 131 -7.19 -8.96 21.81
CA GLY A 131 -6.58 -10.17 22.38
C GLY A 131 -5.18 -10.50 21.89
N ASP A 132 -4.65 -9.80 20.89
CA ASP A 132 -3.26 -9.93 20.47
C ASP A 132 -2.62 -8.58 20.14
N ARG A 133 -1.46 -8.57 19.48
CA ARG A 133 -0.80 -7.32 19.04
C ARG A 133 -0.57 -7.27 17.53
N LYS A 134 -1.25 -8.08 16.73
CA LYS A 134 -0.88 -8.33 15.34
C LYS A 134 -2.06 -8.07 14.42
N ALA A 135 -1.78 -7.33 13.35
CA ALA A 135 -2.67 -7.20 12.21
C ALA A 135 -1.85 -7.23 10.92
N THR A 136 -2.51 -7.33 9.77
CA THR A 136 -1.86 -7.22 8.46
C THR A 136 -2.36 -5.96 7.75
N LEU A 137 -1.45 -5.03 7.50
CA LEU A 137 -1.69 -3.83 6.70
C LEU A 137 -1.19 -4.06 5.28
N THR A 138 -2.06 -3.87 4.30
CA THR A 138 -1.70 -3.87 2.88
C THR A 138 -1.99 -2.51 2.29
N ILE A 139 -0.97 -1.89 1.68
CA ILE A 139 -1.11 -0.67 0.91
C ILE A 139 -0.75 -0.99 -0.54
N ARG A 140 -1.71 -0.84 -1.45
CA ARG A 140 -1.57 -1.11 -2.88
C ARG A 140 -1.69 0.17 -3.70
N ASN A 141 -0.81 0.34 -4.69
CA ASN A 141 -0.86 1.43 -5.66
C ASN A 141 -0.29 0.97 -7.01
N SER A 142 -1.20 0.73 -7.97
CA SER A 142 -0.88 0.27 -9.33
C SER A 142 -0.32 1.35 -10.26
N GLY A 143 -0.14 2.58 -9.78
CA GLY A 143 0.40 3.68 -10.58
C GLY A 143 -0.59 4.36 -11.52
N ASN A 144 -1.80 3.80 -11.68
CA ASN A 144 -2.89 4.36 -12.49
C ASN A 144 -3.78 5.35 -11.71
N GLY A 145 -3.21 6.05 -10.72
CA GLY A 145 -3.95 7.00 -9.87
C GLY A 145 -4.95 6.34 -8.92
N GLN A 146 -4.81 5.05 -8.64
CA GLN A 146 -5.63 4.30 -7.68
C GLN A 146 -4.77 3.75 -6.55
N MET A 147 -5.25 3.94 -5.32
CA MET A 147 -4.63 3.42 -4.11
C MET A 147 -5.67 2.64 -3.30
N ALA A 148 -5.27 1.54 -2.70
CA ALA A 148 -6.11 0.76 -1.80
C ALA A 148 -5.37 0.47 -0.50
N ILE A 149 -6.08 0.59 0.62
CA ILE A 149 -5.57 0.31 1.96
C ILE A 149 -6.49 -0.72 2.61
N THR A 150 -5.90 -1.83 3.04
CA THR A 150 -6.63 -2.92 3.68
C THR A 150 -5.98 -3.28 5.01
N LEU A 151 -6.79 -3.45 6.05
CA LEU A 151 -6.36 -3.98 7.35
C LEU A 151 -7.10 -5.30 7.60
N MET A 152 -6.34 -6.35 7.87
CA MET A 152 -6.84 -7.64 8.33
C MET A 152 -6.48 -7.79 9.80
N ASP A 153 -7.48 -8.00 10.66
CA ASP A 153 -7.33 -8.10 12.10
C ASP A 153 -8.45 -9.00 12.66
N ASN A 154 -8.31 -9.53 13.87
CA ASN A 154 -9.41 -10.17 14.58
C ASN A 154 -10.17 -9.13 15.40
N LEU A 155 -11.49 -9.29 15.56
CA LEU A 155 -12.31 -8.35 16.35
C LEU A 155 -12.56 -8.80 17.79
N ARG A 156 -12.17 -10.03 18.13
CA ARG A 156 -12.29 -10.60 19.48
C ARG A 156 -11.11 -11.53 19.79
N PRO A 157 -10.73 -11.70 21.06
CA PRO A 157 -9.67 -12.62 21.45
C PRO A 157 -9.91 -14.03 20.90
N GLY A 158 -8.91 -14.59 20.19
CA GLY A 158 -9.00 -15.91 19.56
C GLY A 158 -9.99 -16.03 18.41
N GLY A 159 -10.61 -14.94 17.96
CA GLY A 159 -11.50 -14.92 16.81
C GLY A 159 -10.76 -15.05 15.48
N PRO A 160 -11.49 -15.32 14.37
CA PRO A 160 -10.89 -15.34 13.05
C PRO A 160 -10.36 -13.96 12.65
N VAL A 161 -9.27 -13.96 11.88
CA VAL A 161 -8.78 -12.74 11.22
C VAL A 161 -9.73 -12.41 10.07
N GLU A 162 -10.27 -11.18 10.09
CA GLU A 162 -11.20 -10.69 9.09
C GLU A 162 -10.76 -9.32 8.57
N LYS A 163 -11.37 -8.88 7.46
CA LYS A 163 -11.09 -7.55 6.91
C LYS A 163 -11.79 -6.49 7.76
N THR A 164 -11.02 -5.72 8.52
CA THR A 164 -11.55 -4.68 9.41
C THR A 164 -11.51 -3.29 8.79
N THR A 165 -10.71 -3.10 7.74
CA THR A 165 -10.70 -1.85 6.95
C THR A 165 -10.45 -2.17 5.49
N ASP A 166 -11.20 -1.54 4.59
CA ASP A 166 -11.02 -1.60 3.14
C ASP A 166 -11.33 -0.24 2.54
N VAL A 167 -10.32 0.50 2.08
CA VAL A 167 -10.50 1.84 1.52
C VAL A 167 -9.92 1.87 0.12
N ARG A 168 -10.67 2.43 -0.82
CA ARG A 168 -10.21 2.74 -2.17
C ARG A 168 -10.17 4.24 -2.36
N LEU A 169 -9.05 4.71 -2.88
CA LEU A 169 -8.72 6.11 -3.05
C LEU A 169 -8.33 6.36 -4.50
N ARG A 170 -8.69 7.53 -5.00
CA ARG A 170 -8.26 8.07 -6.30
C ARG A 170 -7.43 9.31 -6.05
N ARG A 171 -6.44 9.49 -6.91
CA ARG A 171 -5.65 10.73 -6.96
C ARG A 171 -6.57 11.89 -7.36
N GLY A 172 -6.43 13.01 -6.66
CA GLY A 172 -7.10 14.28 -6.96
C GLY A 172 -6.42 15.05 -8.08
#